data_AF-A0A5E4KZN0-F1
#
_entry.id   AF-A0A5E4KZN0-F1
#
_cell.length_a   1.000
_cell.length_b   1.000
_cell.length_c   1.000
_cell.angle_alpha   90.00
_cell.angle_beta   90.00
_cell.angle_gamma   90.00
#
_symmetry.space_group_name_H-M   'P 1'
#
loop_
_entity.id
_entity.type
_entity.pdbx_description
1 polymer ?
#
loop_
_entity_poly.entity_id
_entity_poly.type
_entity_poly.pdbx_seq_one_letter_code
_entity_poly.pdbx_strand_id
1 'polypeptide(L)'
;MKEIKVGVMNKELFRPVMRAAVALFLIVLVKFVAMQILRGIEPAYSVIDIAISLGVIVVLLKFRQEFNRQLGISSPGFPEAQSIVSGIVFLLAVLTLYGTFAPYAYLLPYGLYYVIFFVLALVPVYLLWNILYKHSDRMSDFFSLLVAEEKIVCSCGRENPASSKYCNRCGLALQKPEKP
;
A
#
# COMPACT_ATOMS: atom_id res chain seq x y z
N MET A 1 16.25 29.99 16.34
CA MET A 1 15.24 29.63 15.32
C MET A 1 15.55 28.22 14.83
N LYS A 2 14.68 27.26 15.14
CA LYS A 2 14.83 25.86 14.75
C LYS A 2 14.04 25.69 13.46
N GLU A 3 14.72 25.51 12.33
CA GLU A 3 14.04 25.24 11.07
C GLU A 3 13.35 23.88 11.17
N ILE A 4 12.02 23.90 11.33
CA ILE A 4 11.20 22.72 11.19
C ILE A 4 11.02 22.52 9.69
N LYS A 5 11.84 21.62 9.14
CA LYS A 5 11.85 21.20 7.76
C LYS A 5 10.44 20.72 7.39
N VAL A 6 9.72 21.61 6.70
CA VAL A 6 8.34 21.43 6.24
C VAL A 6 8.24 20.13 5.44
N GLY A 7 7.27 19.30 5.83
CA GLY A 7 7.00 17.98 5.25
C GLY A 7 6.55 18.08 3.79
N VAL A 8 7.53 18.19 2.89
CA VAL A 8 7.41 17.60 1.57
C VAL A 8 7.40 16.09 1.82
N MET A 9 6.28 15.41 1.57
CA MET A 9 6.32 13.94 1.48
C MET A 9 7.45 13.59 0.52
N ASN A 10 8.50 12.95 1.05
CA ASN A 10 9.80 12.89 0.38
C ASN A 10 9.56 12.29 -1.02
N LYS A 11 9.81 13.05 -2.10
CA LYS A 11 9.54 12.62 -3.49
C LYS A 11 10.15 11.24 -3.78
N GLU A 12 11.21 10.93 -3.05
CA GLU A 12 11.86 9.63 -3.04
C GLU A 12 10.89 8.53 -2.61
N LEU A 13 10.23 8.62 -1.45
CA LEU A 13 9.29 7.62 -0.92
C LEU A 13 8.06 7.38 -1.81
N PHE A 14 7.63 8.38 -2.57
CA PHE A 14 6.50 8.25 -3.50
C PHE A 14 6.87 7.48 -4.78
N ARG A 15 8.15 7.51 -5.17
CA ARG A 15 8.66 6.82 -6.36
C ARG A 15 8.39 5.29 -6.37
N PRO A 16 8.68 4.52 -5.30
CA PRO A 16 8.39 3.09 -5.27
C PRO A 16 6.89 2.80 -5.29
N VAL A 17 6.09 3.62 -4.61
CA VAL A 17 4.62 3.48 -4.60
C VAL A 17 4.08 3.68 -6.01
N MET A 18 4.49 4.74 -6.71
CA MET A 18 4.05 4.98 -8.09
C MET A 18 4.49 3.89 -9.05
N ARG A 19 5.74 3.41 -8.94
CA ARG A 19 6.22 2.30 -9.77
C ARG A 19 5.40 1.02 -9.55
N ALA A 20 5.12 0.68 -8.30
CA ALA A 20 4.32 -0.49 -7.96
C ALA A 20 2.86 -0.32 -8.42
N ALA A 21 2.26 0.86 -8.19
CA ALA A 21 0.90 1.16 -8.61
C ALA A 21 0.74 1.07 -10.14
N VAL A 22 1.67 1.63 -10.90
CA VAL A 22 1.68 1.52 -12.36
C VAL A 22 1.85 0.07 -12.82
N ALA A 23 2.79 -0.68 -12.21
CA ALA A 23 2.99 -2.09 -12.54
C ALA A 23 1.75 -2.94 -12.24
N LEU A 24 1.12 -2.76 -11.07
CA LEU A 24 -0.11 -3.45 -10.70
C LEU A 24 -1.27 -3.07 -11.63
N PHE A 25 -1.41 -1.80 -11.98
CA PHE A 25 -2.42 -1.33 -12.93
C PHE A 25 -2.25 -1.99 -14.30
N LEU A 26 -1.03 -2.02 -14.84
CA LEU A 26 -0.73 -2.71 -16.10
C LEU A 26 -1.04 -4.20 -16.02
N ILE A 27 -0.69 -4.86 -14.91
CA ILE A 27 -0.98 -6.29 -14.72
C ILE A 27 -2.49 -6.54 -14.67
N VAL A 28 -3.26 -5.70 -13.97
CA VAL A 28 -4.72 -5.80 -13.91
C VAL A 28 -5.33 -5.60 -15.30
N LEU A 29 -4.83 -4.65 -16.10
CA LEU A 29 -5.25 -4.47 -17.49
C LEU A 29 -4.95 -5.71 -18.34
N VAL A 30 -3.76 -6.28 -18.24
CA VAL A 30 -3.40 -7.51 -18.95
C VAL A 30 -4.33 -8.66 -18.56
N LYS A 31 -4.62 -8.81 -17.26
CA LYS A 31 -5.56 -9.84 -16.77
C LYS A 31 -6.97 -9.65 -17.32
N PHE A 32 -7.45 -8.40 -17.35
CA PHE A 32 -8.76 -8.07 -17.90
C PHE A 32 -8.85 -8.39 -19.39
N VAL A 33 -7.83 -8.01 -20.17
CA VAL A 33 -7.77 -8.31 -21.60
C VAL A 33 -7.68 -9.83 -21.84
N ALA A 34 -6.84 -10.54 -21.08
CA ALA A 34 -6.72 -11.99 -21.16
C ALA A 34 -8.06 -12.69 -20.85
N MET A 35 -8.78 -12.25 -19.82
CA MET A 35 -10.10 -12.77 -19.48
C MET A 35 -11.11 -12.59 -20.60
N GLN A 36 -11.08 -11.46 -21.32
CA GLN A 36 -12.01 -11.21 -22.43
C GLN A 36 -11.69 -12.04 -23.67
N ILE A 37 -10.41 -12.18 -24.03
CA ILE A 37 -9.98 -12.90 -25.24
C ILE A 37 -10.07 -14.43 -25.05
N LEU A 38 -9.63 -14.92 -23.89
CA LEU A 38 -9.46 -16.35 -23.63
C LEU A 38 -10.65 -17.01 -22.95
N ARG A 39 -11.77 -16.29 -22.83
CA ARG A 39 -12.99 -16.75 -22.14
C ARG A 39 -13.53 -18.08 -22.67
N GLY A 40 -13.25 -18.41 -23.94
CA GLY A 40 -13.67 -19.65 -24.59
C GLY A 40 -12.66 -20.81 -24.54
N ILE A 41 -11.47 -20.61 -23.96
CA ILE A 41 -10.39 -21.61 -23.91
C ILE A 41 -9.95 -21.81 -22.45
N GLU A 42 -10.76 -22.54 -21.69
CA GLU A 42 -10.58 -22.73 -20.24
C GLU A 42 -9.17 -23.18 -19.79
N PRO A 43 -8.48 -24.14 -20.45
CA PRO A 43 -7.16 -24.56 -19.99
C PRO A 43 -6.09 -23.49 -20.23
N ALA A 44 -6.21 -22.69 -21.31
CA ALA A 44 -5.24 -21.65 -21.62
C ALA A 44 -5.34 -20.45 -20.67
N TYR A 45 -6.58 -20.06 -20.32
CA TYR A 45 -6.81 -18.99 -19.34
C TYR A 45 -6.21 -19.32 -17.97
N SER A 46 -6.32 -20.57 -17.53
CA SER A 46 -5.82 -21.03 -16.23
C SER A 46 -4.29 -20.89 -16.10
N VAL A 47 -3.54 -21.26 -17.13
CA VAL A 47 -2.08 -21.11 -17.15
C VAL A 47 -1.68 -19.63 -17.12
N ILE A 48 -2.40 -18.79 -17.87
CA ILE A 48 -2.15 -17.35 -17.94
C ILE A 48 -2.49 -16.67 -16.61
N ASP A 49 -3.58 -17.04 -15.95
CA ASP A 49 -3.94 -16.51 -14.61
C ASP A 49 -2.84 -16.82 -13.59
N ILE A 50 -2.33 -18.06 -13.57
CA ILE A 50 -1.21 -18.45 -12.70
C ILE A 50 0.02 -17.59 -12.99
N ALA A 51 0.42 -17.48 -14.27
CA ALA A 51 1.59 -16.69 -14.65
C ALA A 51 1.46 -15.21 -14.26
N ILE A 52 0.29 -14.62 -14.47
CA ILE A 52 -0.01 -13.24 -14.09
C ILE A 52 0.06 -13.06 -12.58
N SER A 53 -0.56 -13.94 -11.80
CA SER A 53 -0.57 -13.86 -10.34
C SER A 53 0.82 -14.04 -9.73
N LEU A 54 1.66 -14.90 -10.31
CA LEU A 54 3.09 -14.96 -9.96
C LEU A 54 3.79 -13.62 -10.25
N GLY A 55 3.47 -12.99 -11.38
CA GLY A 55 3.91 -11.63 -11.71
C GLY A 55 3.51 -10.59 -10.66
N VAL A 56 2.25 -10.62 -10.19
CA VAL A 56 1.76 -9.74 -9.11
C VAL A 56 2.59 -9.94 -7.84
N ILE A 57 2.84 -11.19 -7.44
CA ILE A 57 3.63 -11.51 -6.24
C ILE A 57 5.06 -10.97 -6.37
N VAL A 58 5.70 -11.12 -7.53
CA VAL A 58 7.03 -10.57 -7.78
C VAL A 58 7.04 -9.05 -7.67
N VAL A 59 6.04 -8.36 -8.24
CA VAL A 59 5.92 -6.89 -8.12
C VAL A 59 5.71 -6.47 -6.67
N LEU A 60 4.86 -7.16 -5.93
CA LEU A 60 4.61 -6.93 -4.51
C LEU A 60 5.90 -7.08 -3.68
N LEU A 61 6.66 -8.16 -3.89
CA LEU A 61 7.91 -8.39 -3.18
C LEU A 61 9.00 -7.36 -3.53
N LYS A 62 9.10 -6.96 -4.81
CA LYS A 62 10.00 -5.87 -5.22
C LYS A 62 9.59 -4.53 -4.61
N PHE A 63 8.29 -4.24 -4.57
CA PHE A 63 7.75 -3.07 -3.89
C PHE A 63 8.15 -3.06 -2.42
N ARG A 64 7.96 -4.17 -1.70
CA ARG A 64 8.39 -4.31 -0.30
C ARG A 64 9.86 -3.97 -0.11
N GLN A 65 10.73 -4.57 -0.93
CA GLN A 65 12.18 -4.36 -0.83
C GLN A 65 12.54 -2.89 -1.05
N GLU A 66 12.05 -2.29 -2.12
CA GLU A 66 12.38 -0.91 -2.47
C GLU A 66 11.77 0.09 -1.48
N PHE A 67 10.53 -0.12 -1.05
CA PHE A 67 9.86 0.73 -0.09
C PHE A 67 10.53 0.66 1.28
N ASN A 68 10.88 -0.54 1.78
CA ASN A 68 11.60 -0.68 3.05
C ASN A 68 12.98 -0.01 2.99
N ARG A 69 13.69 -0.13 1.86
CA ARG A 69 14.97 0.53 1.67
C ARG A 69 14.84 2.05 1.80
N GLN A 70 13.85 2.64 1.14
CA GLN A 70 13.63 4.08 1.17
C GLN A 70 13.05 4.59 2.48
N LEU A 71 12.20 3.80 3.14
CA LEU A 71 11.75 4.07 4.50
C LEU A 71 12.91 4.10 5.48
N GLY A 72 13.86 3.15 5.39
CA GLY A 72 15.04 3.14 6.26
C GLY A 72 15.91 4.38 6.12
N ILE A 73 16.00 4.93 4.91
CA ILE A 73 16.73 6.17 4.64
C ILE A 73 15.94 7.40 5.11
N SER A 74 14.62 7.45 4.83
CA SER A 74 13.79 8.63 5.10
C SER A 74 13.32 8.75 6.55
N SER A 75 13.16 7.62 7.24
CA SER A 75 12.68 7.54 8.62
C SER A 75 13.43 6.45 9.41
N PRO A 76 14.72 6.69 9.72
CA PRO A 76 15.55 5.72 10.45
C PRO A 76 15.06 5.47 11.89
N GLY A 77 14.25 6.38 12.46
CA GLY A 77 13.70 6.25 13.81
C GLY A 77 12.43 5.41 13.93
N PHE A 78 11.91 4.85 12.83
CA PHE A 78 10.62 4.14 12.81
C PHE A 78 10.70 2.79 12.09
N PRO A 79 11.44 1.80 12.65
CA PRO A 79 11.55 0.45 12.08
C PRO A 79 10.21 -0.31 12.03
N GLU A 80 9.22 0.10 12.83
CA GLU A 80 7.89 -0.49 12.87
C GLU A 80 7.16 -0.32 11.53
N ALA A 81 7.33 0.82 10.84
CA ALA A 81 6.72 1.04 9.52
C ALA A 81 7.18 0.02 8.46
N GLN A 82 8.47 -0.34 8.46
CA GLN A 82 8.99 -1.35 7.53
C GLN A 82 8.37 -2.73 7.79
N SER A 83 8.17 -3.04 9.08
CA SER A 83 7.54 -4.30 9.49
C SER A 83 6.06 -4.33 9.10
N ILE A 84 5.34 -3.22 9.26
CA ILE A 84 3.93 -3.08 8.86
C ILE A 84 3.78 -3.27 7.35
N VAL A 85 4.56 -2.54 6.56
CA VAL A 85 4.50 -2.65 5.09
C VAL A 85 4.82 -4.06 4.65
N SER A 86 5.82 -4.69 5.25
CA SER A 86 6.17 -6.08 4.96
C SER A 86 5.01 -7.02 5.27
N GLY A 87 4.37 -6.87 6.43
CA GLY A 87 3.21 -7.66 6.84
C GLY A 87 2.03 -7.50 5.86
N ILE A 88 1.71 -6.27 5.47
CA ILE A 88 0.66 -5.98 4.48
C ILE A 88 0.98 -6.62 3.14
N VAL A 89 2.22 -6.46 2.63
CA VAL A 89 2.63 -7.06 1.35
C VAL A 89 2.56 -8.57 1.39
N PHE A 90 3.01 -9.20 2.49
CA PHE A 90 2.89 -10.65 2.66
C PHE A 90 1.43 -11.11 2.70
N LEU A 91 0.56 -10.38 3.38
CA LEU A 91 -0.88 -10.67 3.40
C LEU A 91 -1.46 -10.61 1.99
N LEU A 92 -1.17 -9.56 1.22
CA LEU A 92 -1.60 -9.44 -0.17
C LEU A 92 -1.07 -10.57 -1.05
N ALA A 93 0.18 -11.00 -0.85
CA ALA A 93 0.76 -12.13 -1.58
C ALA A 93 0.04 -13.45 -1.27
N VAL A 94 -0.25 -13.73 0.01
CA VAL A 94 -1.01 -14.92 0.43
C VAL A 94 -2.43 -14.90 -0.15
N LEU A 95 -3.11 -13.75 -0.11
CA LEU A 95 -4.45 -13.59 -0.71
C LEU A 95 -4.43 -13.79 -2.23
N THR A 96 -3.39 -13.30 -2.91
CA THR A 96 -3.21 -13.50 -4.36
C THR A 96 -3.03 -14.99 -4.68
N LEU A 97 -2.19 -15.69 -3.90
CA LEU A 97 -2.02 -17.15 -4.03
C LEU A 97 -3.34 -17.89 -3.78
N TYR A 98 -4.06 -17.54 -2.72
CA TYR A 98 -5.35 -18.16 -2.40
C TYR A 98 -6.35 -18.01 -3.56
N GLY A 99 -6.46 -16.81 -4.13
CA GLY A 99 -7.37 -16.56 -5.25
C GLY A 99 -7.01 -17.38 -6.49
N THR A 100 -5.73 -17.46 -6.83
CA THR A 100 -5.27 -18.19 -8.02
C THR A 100 -5.32 -19.70 -7.89
N PHE A 101 -5.08 -20.24 -6.69
CA PHE A 101 -5.12 -21.69 -6.48
C PHE A 101 -6.49 -22.22 -6.05
N ALA A 102 -7.47 -21.35 -5.76
CA ALA A 102 -8.81 -21.77 -5.35
C ALA A 102 -9.52 -22.73 -6.33
N PRO A 103 -9.42 -22.57 -7.67
CA PRO A 103 -9.99 -23.53 -8.62
C PRO A 103 -9.41 -24.95 -8.47
N TYR A 104 -8.21 -25.07 -7.90
CA TYR A 104 -7.51 -26.33 -7.69
C TYR A 104 -7.67 -26.86 -6.26
N ALA A 105 -8.57 -26.29 -5.46
CA ALA A 105 -8.79 -26.70 -4.07
C ALA A 105 -9.16 -28.19 -3.94
N TYR A 106 -9.78 -28.77 -4.98
CA TYR A 106 -10.13 -30.20 -5.03
C TYR A 106 -8.91 -31.14 -5.00
N LEU A 107 -7.71 -30.67 -5.33
CA LEU A 107 -6.48 -31.47 -5.29
C LEU A 107 -6.09 -31.86 -3.86
N LEU A 108 -6.54 -31.10 -2.86
CA LEU A 108 -6.27 -31.37 -1.45
C LEU A 108 -7.54 -31.92 -0.77
N PRO A 109 -7.49 -33.10 -0.15
CA PRO A 109 -8.67 -33.73 0.42
C PRO A 109 -9.13 -33.01 1.71
N TYR A 110 -10.39 -33.24 2.08
CA TYR A 110 -10.99 -32.81 3.35
C TYR A 110 -10.94 -31.30 3.65
N GLY A 111 -10.83 -30.45 2.63
CA GLY A 111 -10.75 -29.00 2.82
C GLY A 111 -9.41 -28.52 3.40
N LEU A 112 -8.36 -29.35 3.38
CA LEU A 112 -7.01 -28.98 3.80
C LEU A 112 -6.50 -27.70 3.12
N TYR A 113 -6.92 -27.47 1.87
CA TYR A 113 -6.65 -26.23 1.15
C TYR A 113 -7.00 -24.98 1.99
N TYR A 114 -8.24 -24.90 2.48
CA TYR A 114 -8.72 -23.75 3.25
C TYR A 114 -7.99 -23.63 4.58
N VAL A 115 -7.71 -24.76 5.25
CA VAL A 115 -7.00 -24.77 6.53
C VAL A 115 -5.58 -24.25 6.38
N ILE A 116 -4.84 -24.71 5.36
CA ILE A 116 -3.47 -24.28 5.09
C ILE A 116 -3.44 -22.78 4.79
N PHE A 117 -4.30 -22.29 3.90
CA PHE A 117 -4.35 -20.87 3.56
C PHE A 117 -4.81 -19.99 4.73
N PHE A 118 -5.71 -20.49 5.57
CA PHE A 118 -6.11 -19.80 6.79
C PHE A 118 -4.92 -19.66 7.75
N VAL A 119 -4.17 -20.74 8.01
CA VAL A 119 -2.97 -20.71 8.86
C VAL A 119 -1.90 -19.78 8.27
N LEU A 120 -1.67 -19.84 6.96
CA LEU A 120 -0.73 -18.95 6.27
C LEU A 120 -1.14 -17.48 6.37
N ALA A 121 -2.44 -17.17 6.28
CA ALA A 121 -2.96 -15.81 6.43
C ALA A 121 -2.89 -15.32 7.88
N LEU A 122 -3.02 -16.21 8.87
CA LEU A 122 -2.89 -15.84 10.28
C LEU A 122 -1.50 -15.31 10.63
N VAL A 123 -0.44 -15.79 9.99
CA VAL A 123 0.94 -15.34 10.27
C VAL A 123 1.11 -13.82 10.07
N PRO A 124 0.91 -13.25 8.87
CA PRO A 124 1.04 -11.81 8.67
C PRO A 124 0.00 -11.01 9.48
N VAL A 125 -1.20 -11.55 9.68
CA VAL A 125 -2.23 -10.88 10.52
C VAL A 125 -1.78 -10.77 11.97
N TYR A 126 -1.24 -11.84 12.54
CA TYR A 126 -0.72 -11.85 13.90
C TYR A 126 0.47 -10.90 14.06
N LEU A 127 1.39 -10.88 13.08
CA LEU A 127 2.50 -9.92 13.08
C LEU A 127 2.01 -8.48 13.05
N LEU A 128 1.05 -8.15 12.18
CA LEU A 128 0.44 -6.82 12.11
C LEU A 128 -0.26 -6.46 13.41
N TRP A 129 -1.05 -7.37 13.97
CA TRP A 129 -1.73 -7.19 15.25
C TRP A 129 -0.76 -6.87 16.37
N ASN A 130 0.32 -7.65 16.50
CA ASN A 130 1.35 -7.45 17.53
C ASN A 130 2.02 -6.07 17.42
N ILE A 131 2.31 -5.62 16.19
CA ILE A 131 2.91 -4.30 15.95
C ILE A 131 1.92 -3.17 16.30
N LEU A 132 0.68 -3.28 15.81
CA LEU A 132 -0.40 -2.31 16.06
C LEU A 132 -0.66 -2.15 17.55
N TYR A 133 -0.77 -3.25 18.28
CA TYR A 133 -1.07 -3.24 19.71
C TYR A 133 0.09 -2.69 20.53
N LYS A 134 1.33 -3.10 20.23
CA LYS A 134 2.52 -2.68 20.98
C LYS A 134 2.90 -1.21 20.77
N HIS A 135 2.49 -0.61 19.65
CA HIS A 135 2.88 0.74 19.25
C HIS A 135 1.70 1.64 18.92
N SER A 136 0.53 1.41 19.53
CA SER A 136 -0.72 2.16 19.26
C SER A 136 -0.52 3.67 19.27
N ASP A 137 0.26 4.19 20.22
CA ASP A 137 0.47 5.62 20.39
C ASP A 137 1.32 6.23 19.26
N ARG A 138 2.20 5.45 18.63
CA ARG A 138 3.00 5.91 17.46
C ARG A 138 2.28 5.67 16.14
N MET A 139 1.21 4.87 16.13
CA MET A 139 0.46 4.59 14.91
C MET A 139 -0.34 5.80 14.43
N SER A 140 -0.82 6.67 15.34
CA SER A 140 -1.46 7.92 14.95
C SER A 140 -0.52 8.82 14.14
N ASP A 141 0.77 8.85 14.50
CA ASP A 141 1.76 9.65 13.81
C ASP A 141 2.03 9.10 12.40
N PHE A 142 2.08 7.78 12.24
CA PHE A 142 2.24 7.15 10.92
C PHE A 142 1.02 7.38 10.01
N PHE A 143 -0.19 7.26 10.55
CA PHE A 143 -1.40 7.60 9.79
C PHE A 143 -1.45 9.09 9.46
N SER A 144 -0.97 9.96 10.36
CA SER A 144 -0.86 11.39 10.11
C SER A 144 0.13 11.71 8.99
N LEU A 145 1.17 10.89 8.78
CA LEU A 145 2.08 11.00 7.64
C LEU A 145 1.45 10.51 6.32
N LEU A 146 0.65 9.45 6.36
CA LEU A 146 -0.07 8.95 5.18
C LEU A 146 -1.22 9.88 4.75
N VAL A 147 -1.85 10.55 5.72
CA VAL A 147 -2.99 11.47 5.54
C VAL A 147 -2.52 12.92 5.69
N ALA A 148 -1.21 13.20 5.56
CA ALA A 148 -0.66 14.54 5.70
C ALA A 148 -1.23 15.44 4.60
N GLU A 149 -2.32 16.12 4.91
CA GLU A 149 -2.89 17.16 4.08
C GLU A 149 -1.89 18.31 4.04
N GLU A 150 -1.54 18.78 2.83
CA GLU A 150 -0.73 19.99 2.69
C GLU A 150 -1.34 21.09 3.55
N LYS A 151 -0.52 21.82 4.30
CA LYS A 151 -1.00 22.90 5.16
C LYS A 151 -0.69 24.23 4.50
N ILE A 152 -1.69 25.10 4.45
CA ILE A 152 -1.52 26.50 4.05
C ILE A 152 -1.54 27.39 5.29
N VAL A 153 -0.57 28.28 5.38
CA VAL A 153 -0.50 29.27 6.46
C VAL A 153 -1.29 30.49 6.03
N CYS A 154 -2.31 30.85 6.81
CA CYS A 154 -3.05 32.08 6.61
C CYS A 154 -2.19 33.30 7.00
N SER A 155 -2.46 34.48 6.43
CA SER A 155 -1.85 35.74 6.85
C SER A 155 -2.02 36.06 8.34
N CYS A 156 -3.03 35.50 9.02
CA CYS A 156 -3.19 35.60 10.48
C CYS A 156 -2.26 34.67 11.28
N GLY A 157 -1.38 33.92 10.62
CA GLY A 157 -0.43 32.99 11.23
C GLY A 157 -1.00 31.61 11.61
N ARG A 158 -2.27 31.32 11.29
CA ARG A 158 -2.84 29.98 11.54
C ARG A 158 -2.59 29.03 10.36
N GLU A 159 -2.14 27.82 10.67
CA GLU A 159 -2.13 26.68 9.75
C GLU A 159 -3.55 26.17 9.50
N ASN A 160 -3.88 25.95 8.23
CA ASN A 160 -5.14 25.36 7.79
C ASN A 160 -4.85 24.25 6.78
N PRO A 161 -5.77 23.28 6.62
CA PRO A 161 -5.69 22.32 5.51
C PRO A 161 -5.65 23.03 4.15
N ALA A 162 -4.88 22.55 3.18
CA ALA A 162 -4.80 23.11 1.82
C ALA A 162 -6.12 22.96 1.04
N SER A 163 -6.99 22.05 1.47
CA SER A 163 -8.37 21.93 0.99
C SER A 163 -9.28 23.04 1.50
N SER A 164 -8.90 23.76 2.56
CA SER A 164 -9.72 24.81 3.16
C SER A 164 -9.74 26.05 2.28
N LYS A 165 -10.95 26.50 1.91
CA LYS A 165 -11.16 27.76 1.16
C LYS A 165 -10.96 28.99 2.05
N TYR A 166 -11.21 28.85 3.35
CA TYR A 166 -11.15 29.93 4.33
C TYR A 166 -10.38 29.49 5.57
N CYS A 167 -9.76 30.45 6.26
CA CYS A 167 -9.04 30.19 7.50
C CYS A 167 -10.00 29.90 8.66
N ASN A 168 -9.75 28.80 9.37
CA ASN A 168 -10.55 28.32 10.51
C ASN A 168 -10.45 29.22 11.76
N ARG A 169 -9.68 30.30 11.74
CA ARG A 169 -9.59 31.27 12.84
C ARG A 169 -10.10 32.66 12.47
N CYS A 170 -9.64 33.21 11.35
CA CYS A 170 -9.96 34.59 10.98
C CYS A 170 -10.98 34.70 9.83
N GLY A 171 -11.37 33.58 9.21
CA GLY A 171 -12.33 33.57 8.10
C GLY A 171 -11.79 34.11 6.76
N LEU A 172 -10.54 34.58 6.69
CA LEU A 172 -9.93 35.07 5.45
C LEU A 172 -9.80 33.94 4.42
N ALA A 173 -10.06 34.27 3.15
CA ALA A 173 -9.87 33.35 2.04
C ALA A 173 -8.39 32.95 1.92
N LEU A 174 -8.15 31.65 1.77
CA LEU A 174 -6.81 31.09 1.57
C LEU A 174 -6.55 31.07 0.06
N GLN A 175 -5.61 31.89 -0.42
CA GLN A 175 -5.23 31.90 -1.83
C GLN A 175 -4.53 30.58 -2.16
N LYS A 176 -5.13 29.77 -3.05
CA LYS A 176 -4.41 28.64 -3.65
C LYS A 176 -3.22 29.21 -4.43
N PRO A 177 -1.99 28.68 -4.28
CA PRO A 177 -0.95 28.98 -5.25
C PRO A 177 -1.42 28.43 -6.60
N GLU A 178 -1.75 29.34 -7.50
CA GLU A 178 -2.06 29.03 -8.89
C GLU A 178 -0.77 28.45 -9.50
N LYS A 179 -0.79 27.17 -9.83
CA LYS A 179 0.36 26.50 -10.43
C LYS A 179 0.45 26.94 -11.89
N PRO A 180 1.56 27.55 -12.36
CA PRO A 180 1.76 27.81 -13.78
C PRO A 180 1.90 26.51 -14.58
#